data_AF-A0A6B2THD2-F1
#
_entry.id   AF-A0A6B2THD2-F1
#
_cell.length_a   1.000
_cell.length_b   1.000
_cell.length_c   1.000
_cell.angle_alpha   90.00
_cell.angle_beta   90.00
_cell.angle_gamma   90.00
#
_symmetry.space_group_name_H-M   'P 1'
#
loop_
_entity.id
_entity.type
_entity.pdbx_description
1 polymer ?
#
loop_
_entity_poly.entity_id
_entity_poly.type
_entity_poly.pdbx_seq_one_letter_code
_entity_poly.pdbx_strand_id
1 'polypeptide(L)'
;MAHLRNHLPTGLLDLDPARLEATGLYRLMRAAGLTLHSARQSVGARAATADEAELLAEPMGAPLLTMRRTTFDDTGRAVEFGSHVYRASRYSFEFQLLVRP
;
A
#
# COMPACT_ATOMS: atom_id res chain seq x y z
N MET A 1 12.08 3.57 4.20
CA MET A 1 11.07 4.08 5.16
C MET A 1 9.93 3.10 5.37
N ALA A 2 9.52 2.41 4.31
CA ALA A 2 8.40 1.49 4.32
C ALA A 2 8.70 0.33 3.38
N HIS A 3 8.06 -0.80 3.61
CA HIS A 3 8.04 -1.92 2.68
C HIS A 3 6.60 -2.11 2.22
N LEU A 4 6.38 -1.95 0.91
CA LEU A 4 5.06 -2.01 0.29
C LEU A 4 4.95 -3.31 -0.50
N ARG A 5 4.04 -4.21 -0.09
CA ARG A 5 3.71 -5.42 -0.83
C ARG A 5 2.29 -5.30 -1.36
N ASN A 6 2.13 -5.39 -2.67
CA ASN A 6 0.86 -5.29 -3.36
C ASN A 6 0.60 -6.60 -4.11
N HIS A 7 -0.64 -7.05 -4.12
CA HIS A 7 -1.13 -8.22 -4.84
C HIS A 7 -2.18 -7.76 -5.84
N LEU A 8 -2.01 -8.16 -7.10
CA LEU A 8 -2.87 -7.76 -8.21
C LEU A 8 -3.43 -9.02 -8.87
N PRO A 9 -4.71 -9.01 -9.31
CA PRO A 9 -5.24 -10.05 -10.19
C PRO A 9 -4.37 -10.20 -11.44
N THR A 10 -4.20 -11.44 -11.89
CA THR A 10 -3.46 -11.73 -13.12
C THR A 10 -4.15 -11.10 -14.33
N GLY A 11 -3.35 -10.65 -15.31
CA GLY A 11 -3.85 -10.01 -16.53
C GLY A 11 -4.42 -8.60 -16.36
N LEU A 12 -4.38 -8.04 -15.14
CA LEU A 12 -4.93 -6.71 -14.87
C LEU A 12 -3.99 -5.57 -15.32
N LEU A 13 -2.68 -5.76 -15.12
CA LEU A 13 -1.66 -4.77 -15.41
C LEU A 13 -0.37 -5.48 -15.81
N ASP A 14 0.24 -5.04 -16.91
CA ASP A 14 1.60 -5.44 -17.25
C ASP A 14 2.59 -4.63 -16.40
N LEU A 15 3.36 -5.34 -15.58
CA LEU A 15 4.21 -4.75 -14.55
C LEU A 15 5.67 -4.84 -14.96
N ASP A 16 6.23 -3.69 -15.29
CA ASP A 16 7.66 -3.51 -15.50
C ASP A 16 8.29 -2.92 -14.21
N PRO A 17 9.28 -3.58 -13.59
CA PRO A 17 10.00 -3.04 -12.43
C PRO A 17 10.54 -1.61 -12.66
N ALA A 18 11.08 -1.31 -13.85
CA ALA A 18 11.62 0.01 -14.14
C ALA A 18 10.52 1.10 -14.12
N ARG A 19 9.30 0.75 -14.53
CA ARG A 19 8.15 1.66 -14.44
C ARG A 19 7.68 1.86 -13.01
N LEU A 20 7.72 0.82 -12.17
CA LEU A 20 7.38 0.92 -10.76
C LEU A 20 8.37 1.77 -9.96
N GLU A 21 9.65 1.78 -10.37
CA GLU A 21 10.66 2.68 -9.80
C GLU A 21 10.48 4.13 -10.24
N ALA A 22 10.03 4.36 -11.49
CA ALA A 22 9.80 5.69 -12.03
C ALA A 22 8.49 6.35 -11.56
N THR A 23 7.46 5.57 -11.23
CA THR A 23 6.15 6.08 -10.81
C THR A 23 5.41 5.14 -9.88
N GLY A 24 4.54 5.69 -9.03
CA GLY A 24 3.70 4.92 -8.13
C GLY A 24 2.69 4.00 -8.85
N LEU A 25 2.41 2.85 -8.23
CA LEU A 25 1.51 1.81 -8.74
C LEU A 25 0.15 2.35 -9.19
N TYR A 26 -0.47 3.23 -8.41
CA TYR A 26 -1.82 3.76 -8.72
C TYR A 26 -1.82 4.59 -10.00
N ARG A 27 -0.72 5.28 -10.30
CA ARG A 27 -0.57 6.03 -11.54
C ARG A 27 -0.41 5.09 -12.73
N LEU A 28 0.30 3.98 -12.58
CA LEU A 28 0.38 2.93 -13.60
C LEU A 28 -0.99 2.29 -13.86
N MET A 29 -1.73 1.95 -12.79
CA MET A 29 -3.07 1.39 -12.92
C MET A 29 -4.01 2.33 -13.69
N ARG A 30 -4.02 3.63 -13.34
CA ARG A 30 -4.82 4.62 -14.06
C ARG A 30 -4.37 4.79 -15.51
N ALA A 31 -3.07 4.80 -15.78
CA ALA A 31 -2.52 4.89 -17.14
C ALA A 31 -2.89 3.67 -18.01
N ALA A 32 -3.11 2.51 -17.39
CA ALA A 32 -3.61 1.30 -18.05
C ALA A 32 -5.15 1.27 -18.20
N GLY A 33 -5.85 2.35 -17.84
CA GLY A 33 -7.30 2.45 -17.96
C GLY A 33 -8.10 1.86 -16.80
N LEU A 34 -7.44 1.49 -15.68
CA LEU A 34 -8.14 0.98 -14.51
C LEU A 34 -8.78 2.11 -13.71
N THR A 35 -10.10 2.02 -13.52
CA THR A 35 -10.85 2.89 -12.61
C THR A 35 -10.62 2.44 -11.17
N LEU A 36 -10.04 3.30 -10.34
CA LEU A 36 -9.90 3.07 -8.89
C LEU A 36 -10.99 3.86 -8.18
N HIS A 37 -12.09 3.20 -7.84
CA HIS A 37 -13.32 3.82 -7.37
C HIS A 37 -13.37 3.96 -5.85
N SER A 38 -13.05 2.89 -5.11
CA SER A 38 -13.10 2.91 -3.65
C SER A 38 -11.99 2.04 -3.05
N ALA A 39 -11.74 2.21 -1.75
CA ALA A 39 -10.80 1.35 -1.03
C ALA A 39 -11.26 1.15 0.41
N ARG A 40 -11.02 -0.06 0.94
CA ARG A 40 -11.15 -0.37 2.36
C ARG A 40 -9.76 -0.47 2.95
N GLN A 41 -9.49 0.29 4.00
CA GLN A 41 -8.18 0.32 4.66
C GLN A 41 -8.31 0.04 6.16
N SER A 42 -7.42 -0.79 6.68
CA SER A 42 -7.20 -1.01 8.10
C SER A 42 -5.78 -0.58 8.45
N VAL A 43 -5.65 0.36 9.40
CA VAL A 43 -4.37 0.83 9.92
C VAL A 43 -4.19 0.26 11.32
N GLY A 44 -2.97 -0.17 11.65
CA GLY A 44 -2.63 -0.69 12.97
C GLY A 44 -1.15 -0.56 13.25
N ALA A 45 -0.68 -1.20 14.32
CA ALA A 45 0.74 -1.24 14.68
C ALA A 45 1.10 -2.61 15.25
N ARG A 46 2.37 -3.01 15.07
CA ARG A 46 2.95 -4.19 15.73
C ARG A 46 4.47 -4.11 15.74
N ALA A 47 5.07 -5.03 16.49
CA ALA A 47 6.52 -5.24 16.47
C ALA A 47 6.99 -5.76 15.11
N ALA A 48 8.15 -5.29 14.65
CA ALA A 48 8.85 -5.77 13.46
C ALA A 48 9.26 -7.24 13.62
N THR A 49 9.03 -8.04 12.59
CA THR A 49 9.69 -9.36 12.48
C THR A 49 11.18 -9.20 12.17
N ALA A 50 11.95 -10.28 12.23
CA ALA A 50 13.37 -10.27 11.84
C ALA A 50 13.55 -9.76 10.40
N ASP A 51 12.81 -10.34 9.44
CA ASP A 51 12.90 -9.95 8.03
C ASP A 51 12.53 -8.47 7.80
N GLU A 52 11.51 -7.97 8.48
CA GLU A 52 11.09 -6.57 8.35
C GLU A 52 12.07 -5.61 8.99
N ALA A 53 12.66 -5.99 10.12
CA ALA A 53 13.70 -5.23 10.79
C ALA A 53 14.93 -5.08 9.87
N GLU A 54 15.35 -6.16 9.21
CA GLU A 54 16.41 -6.14 8.22
C GLU A 54 16.06 -5.25 7.01
N LEU A 55 14.91 -5.49 6.38
CA LEU A 55 14.47 -4.75 5.18
C LEU A 55 14.29 -3.25 5.43
N LEU A 56 13.95 -2.86 6.65
CA LEU A 56 13.71 -1.45 7.02
C LEU A 56 14.91 -0.79 7.72
N ALA A 57 15.98 -1.55 7.99
CA ALA A 57 17.09 -1.13 8.83
C ALA A 57 16.61 -0.54 10.17
N GLU A 58 15.82 -1.34 10.88
CA GLU A 58 15.35 -1.10 12.25
C GLU A 58 15.77 -2.27 13.17
N PRO A 59 15.82 -2.09 14.49
CA PRO A 59 16.00 -3.21 15.42
C PRO A 59 14.85 -4.22 15.32
N MET A 60 15.14 -5.51 15.54
CA MET A 60 14.09 -6.52 15.71
C MET A 60 13.14 -6.11 16.84
N GLY A 61 11.84 -6.26 16.61
CA GLY A 61 10.81 -5.85 17.57
C GLY A 61 10.51 -4.36 17.61
N ALA A 62 11.20 -3.52 16.82
CA ALA A 62 10.88 -2.10 16.71
C ALA A 62 9.41 -1.87 16.29
N PRO A 63 8.76 -0.79 16.77
CA PRO A 63 7.37 -0.50 16.43
C PRO A 63 7.24 -0.11 14.96
N LEU A 64 6.40 -0.84 14.23
CA LEU A 64 6.02 -0.53 12.86
C LEU A 64 4.54 -0.14 12.81
N LEU A 65 4.24 0.84 11.96
CA LEU A 65 2.87 1.06 11.50
C LEU A 65 2.56 0.06 10.39
N THR A 66 1.35 -0.47 10.40
CA THR A 66 0.86 -1.43 9.41
C THR A 66 -0.36 -0.88 8.71
N MET A 67 -0.49 -1.21 7.43
CA MET A 67 -1.67 -0.86 6.63
C MET A 67 -2.04 -2.04 5.75
N ARG A 68 -3.29 -2.47 5.84
CA ARG A 68 -3.91 -3.37 4.86
C ARG A 68 -4.93 -2.59 4.07
N ARG A 69 -4.89 -2.69 2.74
CA ARG A 69 -5.83 -2.01 1.85
C ARG A 69 -6.32 -2.96 0.78
N THR A 70 -7.62 -2.91 0.49
CA THR A 70 -8.19 -3.50 -0.73
C THR A 70 -8.80 -2.37 -1.55
N THR A 71 -8.40 -2.27 -2.81
CA THR A 71 -8.92 -1.27 -3.75
C THR A 71 -9.89 -1.93 -4.72
N PHE A 72 -10.99 -1.24 -5.02
CA PHE A 72 -12.06 -1.71 -5.88
C PHE A 72 -12.27 -0.78 -7.08
N ASP A 73 -12.64 -1.36 -8.21
CA ASP A 73 -13.12 -0.61 -9.38
C ASP A 73 -14.59 -0.20 -9.25
N ASP A 74 -15.11 0.44 -10.29
CA ASP A 74 -16.50 0.91 -10.38
C ASP A 74 -17.52 -0.23 -10.45
N THR A 75 -17.10 -1.44 -10.80
CA THR A 75 -17.92 -2.66 -10.75
C THR A 75 -17.91 -3.34 -9.37
N GLY A 76 -17.10 -2.83 -8.44
CA GLY A 76 -16.91 -3.42 -7.11
C GLY A 76 -15.93 -4.59 -7.09
N ARG A 77 -15.22 -4.87 -8.18
CA ARG A 77 -14.20 -5.92 -8.25
C ARG A 77 -12.92 -5.44 -7.55
N ALA A 78 -12.32 -6.32 -6.75
CA ALA A 78 -11.02 -6.06 -6.15
C ALA A 78 -9.93 -6.01 -7.24
N VAL A 79 -9.25 -4.88 -7.33
CA VAL A 79 -8.17 -4.63 -8.31
C VAL A 79 -6.79 -4.67 -7.68
N GLU A 80 -6.69 -4.49 -6.36
CA GLU A 80 -5.42 -4.51 -5.63
C GLU A 80 -5.65 -4.86 -4.16
N PHE A 81 -4.70 -5.61 -3.58
CA PHE A 81 -4.57 -5.81 -2.14
C PHE A 81 -3.16 -5.47 -1.66
N GLY A 82 -3.06 -4.48 -0.77
CA GLY A 82 -1.82 -3.96 -0.22
C GLY A 82 -1.64 -4.40 1.22
N SER A 83 -0.46 -4.91 1.55
CA SER A 83 -0.02 -5.22 2.91
C SER A 83 1.32 -4.51 3.16
N HIS A 84 1.25 -3.36 3.81
CA HIS A 84 2.38 -2.44 3.94
C HIS A 84 2.82 -2.31 5.39
N VAL A 85 4.11 -2.10 5.57
CA VAL A 85 4.72 -1.77 6.86
C VAL A 85 5.57 -0.50 6.73
N TYR A 86 5.53 0.36 7.74
CA TYR A 86 6.19 1.65 7.77
C TYR A 86 6.96 1.80 9.08
N ARG A 87 8.16 2.36 9.01
CA ARG A 87 8.94 2.73 10.21
C ARG A 87 8.18 3.83 10.95
N ALA A 88 7.73 3.55 12.18
CA ALA A 88 6.95 4.53 12.95
C ALA A 88 7.76 5.79 13.29
N SER A 89 9.09 5.68 13.32
CA SER A 89 10.03 6.79 13.51
C SER A 89 10.11 7.76 12.32
N ARG A 90 9.59 7.40 11.14
CA ARG A 90 9.77 8.17 9.89
C ARG A 90 8.48 8.41 9.11
N TYR A 91 7.35 7.85 9.55
CA TYR A 91 6.10 7.93 8.82
C TYR A 91 4.91 7.94 9.78
N SER A 92 3.94 8.78 9.48
CA SER A 92 2.64 8.87 10.15
C SER A 92 1.52 8.80 9.11
N PHE A 93 0.35 8.35 9.53
CA PHE A 93 -0.86 8.49 8.72
C PHE A 93 -1.58 9.77 9.13
N GLU A 94 -1.70 10.72 8.20
CA GLU A 94 -2.44 11.96 8.42
C GLU A 94 -3.68 11.98 7.54
N PHE A 95 -4.83 12.25 8.15
CA PHE A 95 -6.11 12.33 7.46
C PHE A 95 -6.87 13.57 7.93
N GLN A 96 -7.45 14.29 6.99
CA GLN A 96 -8.44 15.33 7.28
C GLN A 96 -9.82 14.80 6.86
N LEU A 97 -10.75 14.72 7.81
CA LEU A 97 -12.12 14.31 7.55
C LEU A 97 -12.98 15.55 7.37
N LEU A 98 -13.76 15.56 6.29
CA LEU A 98 -14.69 16.63 5.97
C LEU A 98 -16.09 16.02 5.86
N VAL A 99 -17.06 16.67 6.48
CA VAL A 99 -18.48 16.36 6.23
C VAL A 99 -18.83 16.91 4.85
N ARG A 100 -19.33 16.05 3.97
CA ARG A 100 -19.92 16.47 2.68
C ARG A 100 -21.45 16.41 2.82
N PRO A 101 -22.16 17.54 2.62
CA PRO A 101 -23.62 17.57 2.60
C PRO A 101 -24.21 16.88 1.37
#